data_AF-A0A5R2MXD1-F1
#
_entry.id   AF-A0A5R2MXD1-F1
#
_cell.length_a   1.000
_cell.length_b   1.000
_cell.length_c   1.000
_cell.angle_alpha   90.00
_cell.angle_beta   90.00
_cell.angle_gamma   90.00
#
_symmetry.space_group_name_H-M   'P 1'
#
loop_
_entity.id
_entity.type
_entity.pdbx_description
1 polymer ?
#
loop_
_entity_poly.entity_id
_entity_poly.type
_entity_poly.pdbx_seq_one_letter_code
_entity_poly.pdbx_strand_id
1 'polypeptide(L)' 'DWIMCPITMKKGLTGAKPEAVCHWAFEIAAARPEDDLHDLFPGTGAVAEAWRTWRGKFALPDNGPLFQQEAAE' A
#
# COMPACT_ATOMS: atom_id res chain seq x y z
N ASP A 1 5.89 -18.65 -0.16
CA ASP A 1 5.71 -17.52 -1.08
C ASP A 1 4.56 -17.82 -2.05
N TRP A 2 3.33 -17.40 -1.72
CA TRP A 2 2.13 -17.65 -2.53
C TRP A 2 0.99 -16.70 -2.12
N ILE A 3 0.19 -16.26 -3.10
CA ILE A 3 -1.08 -15.55 -2.88
C ILE A 3 -2.15 -16.03 -3.86
N MET A 4 -3.42 -15.90 -3.46
CA MET A 4 -4.57 -15.96 -4.35
C MET A 4 -5.21 -14.58 -4.44
N CYS A 5 -5.26 -14.01 -5.64
CA CYS A 5 -5.88 -12.71 -5.87
C CYS A 5 -6.54 -12.68 -7.26
N PRO A 6 -7.81 -12.25 -7.38
CA PRO A 6 -8.45 -12.10 -8.68
C PRO A 6 -7.80 -10.96 -9.48
N ILE A 7 -7.96 -11.00 -10.81
CA ILE A 7 -7.55 -9.89 -11.67
C ILE A 7 -8.37 -8.63 -11.37
N THR A 8 -7.78 -7.45 -11.58
CA THR A 8 -8.57 -6.21 -11.53
C THR A 8 -9.40 -6.06 -12.79
N MET A 9 -10.65 -5.62 -12.64
CA MET A 9 -11.55 -5.29 -13.73
C MET A 9 -11.86 -3.79 -13.73
N LYS A 10 -12.22 -3.24 -14.90
CA LYS A 10 -12.64 -1.83 -15.06
C LYS A 10 -11.62 -0.80 -14.57
N LYS A 11 -10.31 -1.06 -14.76
CA LYS A 11 -9.20 -0.15 -14.38
C LYS A 11 -8.57 0.60 -15.57
N GLY A 12 -9.25 0.63 -16.72
CA GLY A 12 -8.79 1.34 -17.93
C GLY A 12 -7.77 0.57 -18.77
N LEU A 13 -6.87 -0.21 -18.16
CA LEU A 13 -5.90 -1.06 -18.86
C LEU A 13 -5.99 -2.52 -18.42
N THR A 14 -5.98 -3.43 -19.38
CA THR A 14 -5.86 -4.88 -19.11
C THR A 14 -4.55 -5.17 -18.39
N GLY A 15 -4.62 -5.99 -17.34
CA GLY A 15 -3.44 -6.36 -16.56
C GLY A 15 -3.00 -5.32 -15.54
N ALA A 16 -3.85 -4.33 -15.22
CA ALA A 16 -3.67 -3.50 -14.04
C ALA A 16 -3.48 -4.39 -12.79
N LYS A 17 -2.51 -4.03 -11.95
CA LYS A 17 -2.07 -4.87 -10.84
C LYS A 17 -3.05 -4.73 -9.68
N PRO A 18 -3.57 -5.83 -9.10
CA PRO A 18 -4.31 -5.73 -7.85
C PRO A 18 -3.39 -5.25 -6.73
N GLU A 19 -3.91 -4.41 -5.84
CA GLU A 19 -3.16 -3.84 -4.72
C GLU A 19 -2.55 -4.94 -3.83
N ALA A 20 -3.31 -6.01 -3.56
CA ALA A 20 -2.83 -7.12 -2.75
C ALA A 20 -1.58 -7.80 -3.33
N VAL A 21 -1.47 -7.88 -4.67
CA VAL A 21 -0.27 -8.42 -5.33
C VAL A 21 0.92 -7.47 -5.14
N CYS A 22 0.71 -6.17 -5.24
CA CYS A 22 1.77 -5.18 -5.02
C CYS A 22 2.27 -5.23 -3.57
N HIS A 23 1.35 -5.25 -2.59
CA HIS A 23 1.69 -5.39 -1.18
C HIS A 23 2.45 -6.68 -0.86
N TRP A 24 2.04 -7.81 -1.42
CA TRP A 24 2.77 -9.07 -1.27
C TRP A 24 4.21 -8.97 -1.82
N ALA A 25 4.40 -8.34 -2.99
CA ALA A 25 5.73 -8.13 -3.55
C ALA A 25 6.59 -7.22 -2.66
N PHE A 26 6.01 -6.14 -2.10
CA PHE A 26 6.69 -5.25 -1.16
C PHE A 26 7.08 -5.96 0.14
N GLU A 27 6.21 -6.84 0.65
CA GLU A 27 6.46 -7.64 1.85
C GLU A 27 7.65 -8.58 1.66
N ILE A 28 7.73 -9.28 0.52
CA ILE A 28 8.86 -10.17 0.21
C ILE A 28 10.16 -9.40 0.06
N ALA A 29 10.10 -8.20 -0.54
CA ALA A 29 11.24 -7.31 -0.67
C ALA A 29 11.66 -6.66 0.66
N ALA A 30 10.89 -6.90 1.75
CA ALA A 30 11.05 -6.25 3.04
C ALA A 30 11.03 -4.71 2.94
N ALA A 31 10.25 -4.16 1.99
CA ALA A 31 10.24 -2.74 1.66
C ALA A 31 9.71 -1.88 2.81
N ARG A 32 10.41 -0.79 3.10
CA ARG A 32 10.12 0.18 4.16
C ARG A 32 9.61 1.50 3.59
N PRO A 33 8.83 2.28 4.35
CA PRO A 33 8.29 3.56 3.87
C PRO A 33 9.33 4.60 3.46
N GLU A 34 10.56 4.45 3.95
CA GLU A 34 11.71 5.31 3.69
C GLU A 34 12.49 4.90 2.43
N ASP A 35 12.17 3.75 1.84
CA ASP A 35 12.80 3.30 0.60
C ASP A 35 12.27 4.09 -0.61
N ASP A 36 13.09 4.15 -1.66
CA ASP A 36 12.72 4.73 -2.94
C ASP A 36 12.06 3.69 -3.85
N LEU A 37 10.86 4.00 -4.36
CA LEU A 37 10.18 3.20 -5.39
C LEU A 37 10.26 3.89 -6.75
N HIS A 38 10.93 3.24 -7.69
CA HIS A 38 11.00 3.68 -9.09
C HIS A 38 10.10 2.83 -9.99
N ASP A 39 8.92 3.35 -10.31
CA ASP A 39 8.01 2.72 -11.27
C ASP A 39 8.33 3.17 -12.71
N LEU A 40 9.11 2.35 -13.42
CA LEU A 40 9.54 2.64 -14.79
C LEU A 40 8.43 2.46 -15.83
N PHE A 41 7.36 1.73 -15.50
CA PHE A 41 6.26 1.40 -16.41
C PHE A 41 4.91 1.64 -15.71
N PRO A 42 4.57 2.90 -15.41
CA PRO A 42 3.49 3.21 -14.49
C PRO A 42 2.12 2.71 -14.97
N GLY A 43 1.86 2.68 -16.28
CA GLY A 43 0.62 2.16 -16.84
C GLY A 43 -0.61 2.84 -16.23
N THR A 44 -1.38 2.11 -15.41
CA THR A 44 -2.56 2.65 -14.69
C THR A 44 -2.23 3.38 -13.39
N GLY A 45 -0.97 3.43 -12.98
CA GLY A 45 -0.52 3.96 -11.71
C GLY A 45 -0.80 3.05 -10.51
N ALA A 46 -1.26 1.81 -10.74
CA ALA A 46 -1.69 0.90 -9.67
C ALA A 46 -0.57 0.58 -8.66
N VAL A 47 0.68 0.49 -9.11
CA VAL A 47 1.83 0.21 -8.22
C VAL A 47 2.17 1.43 -7.37
N ALA A 48 2.18 2.63 -7.95
CA ALA A 48 2.38 3.88 -7.20
C ALA A 48 1.29 4.11 -6.15
N GLU A 49 0.03 3.81 -6.47
CA GLU A 49 -1.08 3.92 -5.52
C GLU A 49 -0.97 2.87 -4.40
N ALA A 50 -0.61 1.62 -4.74
CA ALA A 50 -0.34 0.59 -3.73
C ALA A 50 0.87 0.95 -2.86
N TRP A 51 1.88 1.65 -3.37
CA TRP A 51 2.99 2.15 -2.57
C TRP A 51 2.53 3.18 -1.54
N ARG A 52 1.65 4.10 -1.95
CA ARG A 52 1.06 5.09 -1.04
C ARG A 52 0.32 4.42 0.12
N THR A 53 -0.48 3.39 -0.15
CA THR A 53 -1.21 2.66 0.89
C THR A 53 -0.30 1.75 1.71
N TRP A 54 0.73 1.14 1.11
CA TRP A 54 1.77 0.38 1.81
C TRP A 54 2.47 1.21 2.88
N ARG A 55 2.93 2.42 2.52
CA ARG A 55 3.57 3.36 3.47
C ARG A 55 2.68 3.67 4.67
N GLY A 56 1.37 3.82 4.43
CA GLY A 56 0.38 4.07 5.47
C GLY A 56 0.24 2.93 6.50
N LYS A 57 0.61 1.69 6.18
CA LYS A 57 0.53 0.56 7.12
C LYS A 57 1.51 0.65 8.29
N PHE A 58 2.49 1.55 8.22
CA PHE A 58 3.52 1.75 9.25
C PHE A 58 3.25 2.97 10.13
N ALA A 59 2.21 3.76 9.80
CA ALA A 59 1.81 4.91 10.60
C ALA A 59 0.68 4.52 11.56
N LEU A 60 0.75 5.03 12.79
CA LEU A 60 -0.40 5.04 13.70
C LEU A 60 -1.35 6.18 13.28
N PRO A 61 -2.67 6.01 13.46
CA PRO A 61 -3.59 7.12 13.28
C PRO A 61 -3.34 8.19 14.36
N ASP A 62 -3.19 9.45 13.94
CA ASP A 62 -2.86 10.59 14.82
C ASP A 62 -3.82 10.75 16.02
N ASN A 63 -5.08 10.30 15.87
CA ASN A 63 -6.14 10.44 16.88
C ASN A 63 -6.81 9.09 17.21
N GLY A 64 -6.04 8.01 17.29
CA GLY A 64 -6.56 6.70 17.71
C GLY A 64 -7.26 6.78 19.09
N PRO A 65 -8.39 6.08 19.31
CA PRO A 65 -9.18 6.17 20.54
C PRO A 65 -8.43 5.69 21.80
N LEU A 66 -7.25 5.10 21.64
CA LEU A 66 -6.44 4.55 22.72
C LEU A 66 -5.55 5.60 23.44
N PHE A 67 -5.39 6.79 22.86
CA PHE A 67 -4.49 7.83 23.41
C PHE A 67 -5.15 9.20 23.59
N GLN A 68 -6.49 9.27 23.66
CA GLN A 68 -7.16 10.48 24.13
C GLN A 68 -6.87 10.65 25.63
N GLN A 69 -5.75 11.29 25.96
CA GLN A 69 -5.55 11.84 27.29
C GLN A 69 -6.67 12.85 27.51
N GLU A 70 -7.57 12.56 28.45
CA GLU A 70 -8.40 13.59 29.07
C GLU A 70 -7.43 14.66 29.57
N ALA A 71 -7.49 15.83 28.95
CA ALA A 71 -6.76 17.00 29.42
C ALA A 71 -7.29 17.31 30.82
N ALA A 72 -6.60 16.80 31.84
CA ALA A 72 -6.83 17.15 33.22
C ALA A 72 -6.48 18.64 33.39
N GLU A 73 -7.45 19.39 33.93
CA GLU A 73 -7.39 20.82 34.28
C GLU A 73 -6.18 21.19 35.15
#